data_AF-A0A8X6N9P1-F1
#
_entry.id   AF-A0A8X6N9P1-F1
#
_cell.length_a   1.000
_cell.length_b   1.000
_cell.length_c   1.000
_cell.angle_alpha   90.00
_cell.angle_beta   90.00
_cell.angle_gamma   90.00
#
_symmetry.space_group_name_H-M   'P 1'
#
loop_
_entity.id
_entity.type
_entity.pdbx_description
1 polymer ?
#
loop_
_entity_poly.entity_id
_entity_poly.type
_entity_poly.pdbx_seq_one_letter_code
_entity_poly.pdbx_strand_id
1 'polypeptide(L)'
;MKKSMEAGQEEMRIEQEEMKKIMEKGQEEMRVHVETQVEGIKEHRRCSKTELKTRRQKPGESLQVLAADVERLMSLAYAECPLDIPENLAAQYFVDAIRDEDTQHSTRLMDAKDLKSALAHSMKYEAARTVSKNSKHVRSLEV
;
A
#
# COMPACT_ATOMS: atom_id res chain seq x y z
N MET A 1 -42.78 -17.49 -55.62
CA MET A 1 -42.97 -18.00 -54.24
C MET A 1 -41.66 -18.47 -53.59
N LYS A 2 -40.84 -19.33 -54.22
CA LYS A 2 -39.60 -19.84 -53.58
C LYS A 2 -38.59 -18.72 -53.19
N LYS A 3 -38.36 -17.77 -54.10
CA LYS A 3 -37.44 -16.63 -53.90
C LYS A 3 -37.81 -15.71 -52.73
N SER A 4 -39.10 -15.53 -52.43
CA SER A 4 -39.55 -14.68 -51.32
C SER A 4 -39.41 -15.36 -49.96
N MET A 5 -39.50 -16.69 -49.93
CA MET A 5 -39.25 -17.48 -48.71
C MET A 5 -37.75 -17.52 -48.37
N GLU A 6 -36.90 -17.70 -49.39
CA GLU A 6 -35.45 -17.63 -49.23
C GLU A 6 -35.00 -16.24 -48.76
N ALA A 7 -35.60 -15.17 -49.28
CA ALA A 7 -35.33 -13.80 -48.81
C ALA A 7 -35.72 -13.58 -47.33
N GLY A 8 -36.91 -14.04 -46.92
CA GLY A 8 -37.33 -13.93 -45.51
C GLY A 8 -36.50 -14.78 -44.54
N GLN A 9 -35.98 -15.93 -44.98
CA GLN A 9 -35.05 -16.73 -44.19
C GLN A 9 -33.69 -16.06 -44.03
N GLU A 10 -33.21 -15.40 -45.09
CA GLU A 10 -31.96 -14.65 -45.05
C GLU A 10 -32.06 -13.40 -44.16
N GLU A 11 -33.16 -12.66 -44.21
CA GLU A 11 -33.42 -11.52 -43.32
C GLU A 11 -33.39 -11.95 -41.85
N MET A 12 -34.07 -13.05 -41.49
CA MET A 12 -34.05 -13.58 -40.13
C MET A 12 -32.64 -14.00 -39.69
N ARG A 13 -31.85 -14.58 -40.59
CA ARG A 13 -30.46 -14.96 -40.30
C ARG A 13 -29.60 -13.72 -40.03
N ILE A 14 -29.81 -12.65 -40.79
CA ILE A 14 -29.12 -11.37 -40.60
C ILE A 14 -29.52 -10.76 -39.25
N GLU A 15 -30.81 -10.70 -38.92
CA GLU A 15 -31.30 -10.15 -37.65
C GLU A 15 -30.75 -10.92 -36.43
N GLN A 16 -30.69 -12.25 -36.51
CA GLN A 16 -30.10 -13.08 -35.45
C GLN A 16 -28.60 -12.82 -35.27
N GLU A 17 -27.85 -12.69 -36.37
CA GLU A 17 -26.42 -12.38 -36.34
C GLU A 17 -26.16 -10.96 -35.81
N GLU A 18 -27.00 -9.99 -36.18
CA GLU A 18 -26.93 -8.63 -35.64
C GLU A 18 -27.19 -8.59 -34.14
N MET A 19 -28.22 -9.31 -33.67
CA MET A 19 -28.53 -9.42 -32.24
C MET A 19 -27.37 -10.03 -31.45
N LYS A 20 -26.80 -11.12 -31.97
CA LYS A 20 -25.61 -11.76 -31.37
C LYS A 20 -24.43 -10.80 -31.31
N LYS A 21 -24.17 -10.05 -32.38
CA LYS A 21 -23.08 -9.06 -32.44
C LYS A 21 -23.27 -7.92 -31.43
N ILE A 22 -24.50 -7.47 -31.20
CA ILE A 22 -24.82 -6.47 -30.18
C ILE A 22 -24.51 -7.02 -28.78
N MET A 23 -24.89 -8.27 -28.49
CA MET A 23 -24.60 -8.91 -27.21
C MET A 23 -23.11 -9.09 -26.97
N GLU A 24 -22.37 -9.60 -27.96
CA GLU A 24 -20.92 -9.78 -27.88
C GLU A 24 -20.21 -8.44 -27.67
N LYS A 25 -20.64 -7.38 -28.38
CA LYS A 25 -20.12 -6.03 -28.19
C LYS A 25 -20.36 -5.52 -26.77
N GLY A 26 -21.57 -5.70 -26.23
CA GLY A 26 -21.89 -5.28 -24.85
C GLY A 26 -21.09 -6.05 -23.80
N GLN A 27 -20.85 -7.35 -24.02
CA GLN A 27 -20.00 -8.16 -23.14
C GLN A 27 -18.53 -7.73 -23.22
N GLU A 28 -18.02 -7.44 -24.41
CA GLU A 28 -16.66 -6.96 -24.62
C GLU A 28 -16.44 -5.61 -23.94
N GLU A 29 -17.38 -4.66 -24.08
CA GLU A 29 -17.31 -3.36 -23.41
C GLU A 29 -17.26 -3.50 -21.88
N MET A 30 -18.09 -4.40 -21.32
CA MET A 30 -18.06 -4.70 -19.89
C MET A 30 -16.75 -5.36 -19.46
N ARG A 31 -16.25 -6.33 -20.25
CA ARG A 31 -14.96 -6.99 -19.97
C ARG A 31 -13.83 -5.98 -19.94
N VAL A 32 -13.74 -5.13 -20.96
CA VAL A 32 -12.71 -4.09 -21.07
C VAL A 32 -12.79 -3.09 -19.92
N HIS A 33 -14.00 -2.68 -19.52
CA HIS A 33 -14.17 -1.77 -18.38
C HIS A 33 -13.65 -2.39 -17.08
N VAL A 34 -14.01 -3.64 -16.81
CA VAL A 34 -13.56 -4.37 -15.61
C VAL A 34 -12.04 -4.56 -15.65
N GLU A 35 -11.47 -4.98 -16.79
CA GLU A 35 -10.03 -5.14 -16.95
C GLU A 35 -9.28 -3.82 -16.72
N THR A 36 -9.81 -2.71 -17.24
CA THR A 36 -9.23 -1.36 -17.04
C THR A 36 -9.25 -0.96 -15.57
N GLN A 37 -10.35 -1.20 -14.86
CA GLN A 37 -10.44 -0.91 -13.42
C GLN A 37 -9.47 -1.77 -12.62
N VAL A 38 -9.43 -3.06 -12.90
CA VAL A 38 -8.53 -4.02 -12.23
C VAL A 38 -7.07 -3.61 -12.45
N GLU A 39 -6.71 -3.20 -13.65
CA GLU A 39 -5.34 -2.74 -13.93
C GLU A 39 -5.01 -1.45 -13.18
N GLY A 40 -5.95 -0.52 -13.08
CA GLY A 40 -5.81 0.69 -12.25
C GLY A 40 -5.55 0.35 -10.77
N ILE A 41 -6.27 -0.62 -10.22
CA ILE A 41 -6.07 -1.10 -8.84
C ILE A 41 -4.68 -1.72 -8.66
N LYS A 42 -4.22 -2.53 -9.61
CA LYS A 42 -2.87 -3.13 -9.58
C LYS A 42 -1.78 -2.07 -9.57
N GLU A 43 -1.90 -1.04 -10.39
CA GLU A 43 -0.92 0.04 -10.49
C GLU A 43 -0.90 0.92 -9.23
N HIS A 44 -2.07 1.25 -8.66
CA HIS A 44 -2.12 1.97 -7.38
C HIS A 44 -1.36 1.20 -6.28
N ARG A 45 -1.63 -0.11 -6.17
CA ARG A 45 -0.95 -0.99 -5.22
C ARG A 45 0.56 -1.07 -5.45
N ARG A 46 0.98 -1.14 -6.73
CA ARG A 46 2.40 -1.16 -7.11
C ARG A 46 3.10 0.14 -6.68
N CYS A 47 2.42 1.28 -6.86
CA CYS A 47 2.92 2.58 -6.40
C CYS A 47 3.13 2.58 -4.88
N SER A 48 2.12 2.16 -4.11
CA SER A 48 2.23 2.09 -2.64
C SER A 48 3.35 1.18 -2.15
N LYS A 49 3.56 0.02 -2.79
CA LYS A 49 4.70 -0.87 -2.48
C LYS A 49 6.05 -0.22 -2.72
N THR A 50 6.15 0.61 -3.75
CA THR A 50 7.38 1.32 -4.08
C THR A 50 7.62 2.44 -3.06
N GLU A 51 6.57 3.18 -2.71
CA GLU A 51 6.62 4.25 -1.71
C GLU A 51 7.08 3.71 -0.34
N LEU A 52 6.58 2.55 0.11
CA LEU A 52 7.03 1.88 1.34
C LEU A 52 8.55 1.65 1.36
N LYS A 53 9.11 1.08 0.29
CA LYS A 53 10.54 0.73 0.21
C LYS A 53 11.43 1.96 0.29
N THR A 54 10.99 3.06 -0.30
CA THR A 54 11.75 4.32 -0.34
C THR A 54 11.41 5.27 0.80
N ARG A 55 10.48 4.90 1.69
CA ARG A 55 10.03 5.79 2.76
C ARG A 55 11.15 6.08 3.74
N ARG A 56 11.40 7.36 4.01
CA ARG A 56 12.38 7.83 5.02
C ARG A 56 11.79 9.01 5.79
N GLN A 57 12.06 9.08 7.10
CA GLN A 57 11.58 10.14 7.99
C GLN A 57 12.07 11.51 7.55
N LYS A 58 11.14 12.45 7.40
CA LYS A 58 11.47 13.83 7.00
C LYS A 58 12.02 14.64 8.19
N PRO A 59 12.80 15.72 7.96
CA PRO A 59 13.14 16.65 9.03
C PRO A 59 11.88 17.21 9.72
N GLY A 60 11.83 17.10 11.05
CA GLY A 60 10.70 17.60 11.85
C GLY A 60 9.48 16.68 11.89
N GLU A 61 9.48 15.56 11.15
CA GLU A 61 8.42 14.56 11.22
C GLU A 61 8.53 13.73 12.50
N SER A 62 7.45 13.65 13.27
CA SER A 62 7.43 12.80 14.47
C SER A 62 7.34 11.32 14.11
N LEU A 63 7.84 10.46 15.01
CA LEU A 63 7.75 9.01 14.83
C LEU A 63 6.31 8.52 14.68
N GLN A 64 5.34 9.20 15.30
CA GLN A 64 3.92 8.84 15.19
C GLN A 64 3.38 9.11 13.78
N VAL A 65 3.74 10.26 13.18
CA VAL A 65 3.34 10.60 11.82
C VAL A 65 3.97 9.63 10.82
N LEU A 66 5.26 9.31 11.01
CA LEU A 66 5.94 8.29 10.21
C LEU A 66 5.24 6.93 10.31
N ALA A 67 4.92 6.47 11.53
CA ALA A 67 4.26 5.19 11.74
C ALA A 67 2.86 5.14 11.11
N ALA A 68 2.06 6.20 11.26
CA ALA A 68 0.73 6.28 10.64
C ALA A 68 0.82 6.23 9.11
N ASP A 69 1.83 6.85 8.51
CA ASP A 69 2.04 6.81 7.08
C ASP A 69 2.50 5.42 6.59
N VAL A 70 3.37 4.74 7.34
CA VAL A 70 3.75 3.34 7.07
C VAL A 70 2.52 2.43 7.16
N GLU A 71 1.68 2.56 8.18
CA GLU A 71 0.45 1.77 8.34
C GLU A 71 -0.54 2.00 7.18
N ARG A 72 -0.73 3.26 6.79
CA ARG A 72 -1.54 3.64 5.62
C ARG A 72 -1.01 2.98 4.36
N LEU A 73 0.29 3.09 4.10
CA LEU A 73 0.91 2.52 2.91
C LEU A 73 0.88 0.99 2.90
N MET A 74 1.04 0.35 4.06
CA MET A 74 0.89 -1.11 4.21
C MET A 74 -0.53 -1.55 3.85
N SER A 75 -1.54 -0.83 4.33
CA SER A 75 -2.94 -1.09 4.01
C SER A 75 -3.22 -0.97 2.51
N LEU A 76 -2.68 0.05 1.84
CA LEU A 76 -2.84 0.24 0.39
C LEU A 76 -2.06 -0.79 -0.45
N ALA A 77 -0.84 -1.12 -0.02
CA ALA A 77 0.03 -2.07 -0.71
C ALA A 77 -0.47 -3.52 -0.65
N TYR A 78 -1.27 -3.85 0.38
CA TYR A 78 -1.64 -5.23 0.70
C TYR A 78 -3.15 -5.43 0.98
N ALA A 79 -4.03 -4.51 0.56
CA ALA A 79 -5.47 -4.51 0.83
C ALA A 79 -6.25 -5.79 0.44
N GLU A 80 -5.76 -6.59 -0.52
CA GLU A 80 -6.48 -7.76 -1.07
C GLU A 80 -5.73 -9.10 -0.89
N CYS A 81 -4.67 -9.15 -0.08
CA CYS A 81 -3.97 -10.42 0.15
C CYS A 81 -4.72 -11.28 1.20
N PRO A 82 -5.04 -12.55 0.91
CA PRO A 82 -5.60 -13.48 1.90
C PRO A 82 -4.59 -13.97 2.95
N LEU A 83 -3.32 -13.55 2.85
CA LEU A 83 -2.24 -14.06 3.67
C LEU A 83 -1.78 -13.01 4.66
N ASP A 84 -1.76 -13.43 5.92
CA ASP A 84 -1.07 -12.85 7.06
C ASP A 84 0.20 -12.12 6.63
N ILE A 85 0.08 -10.84 6.30
CA ILE A 85 1.23 -9.95 6.22
C ILE A 85 1.82 -10.02 7.61
N PRO A 86 3.09 -10.47 7.75
CA PRO A 86 3.70 -10.51 9.06
C PRO A 86 3.58 -9.13 9.70
N GLU A 87 2.98 -9.04 10.89
CA GLU A 87 2.84 -7.77 11.62
C GLU A 87 4.22 -7.11 11.85
N ASN A 88 5.28 -7.93 11.82
CA ASN A 88 6.67 -7.50 11.87
C ASN A 88 7.13 -6.75 10.61
N LEU A 89 6.47 -6.89 9.46
CA LEU A 89 6.86 -6.24 8.21
C LEU A 89 6.62 -4.75 8.28
N ALA A 90 5.49 -4.33 8.88
CA ALA A 90 5.22 -2.92 9.15
C ALA A 90 6.26 -2.35 10.13
N ALA A 91 6.64 -3.12 11.16
CA ALA A 91 7.69 -2.73 12.09
C ALA A 91 9.05 -2.57 11.38
N GLN A 92 9.42 -3.49 10.49
CA GLN A 92 10.66 -3.41 9.71
C GLN A 92 10.69 -2.16 8.83
N TYR A 93 9.65 -1.91 8.02
CA TYR A 93 9.60 -0.71 7.18
C TYR A 93 9.63 0.59 8.02
N PHE A 94 8.96 0.61 9.17
CA PHE A 94 9.02 1.73 10.09
C PHE A 94 10.44 1.97 10.59
N VAL A 95 11.11 0.92 11.10
CA VAL A 95 12.46 1.02 11.62
C VAL A 95 13.44 1.44 10.52
N ASP A 96 13.38 0.85 9.33
CA ASP A 96 14.24 1.23 8.20
C ASP A 96 13.99 2.68 7.72
N ALA A 97 12.80 3.22 7.97
CA ALA A 97 12.46 4.59 7.64
C ALA A 97 12.93 5.62 8.69
N ILE A 98 13.25 5.22 9.92
CA ILE A 98 13.75 6.15 10.96
C ILE A 98 15.08 6.75 10.51
N ARG A 99 15.20 8.08 10.61
CA ARG A 99 16.39 8.82 10.18
C ARG A 99 17.47 8.94 11.26
N ASP A 100 17.08 8.94 12.54
CA ASP A 100 18.03 8.98 13.65
C ASP A 100 18.65 7.60 13.86
N GLU A 101 19.92 7.46 13.48
CA GLU A 101 20.64 6.17 13.50
C GLU A 101 20.64 5.51 14.89
N ASP A 102 20.83 6.25 15.98
CA ASP A 102 20.83 5.67 17.32
C ASP A 102 19.46 5.06 17.68
N THR A 103 18.37 5.80 17.41
CA THR A 103 16.99 5.33 17.64
C THR A 103 16.68 4.15 16.74
N GLN A 104 17.16 4.19 15.49
CA GLN A 104 17.01 3.12 14.52
C GLN A 104 17.65 1.82 15.01
N HIS A 105 18.93 1.86 15.39
CA HIS A 105 19.69 0.71 15.88
C HIS A 105 19.11 0.16 17.19
N SER A 106 18.77 1.05 18.12
CA SER A 106 18.13 0.69 19.39
C SER A 106 16.82 -0.07 19.18
N THR A 107 16.01 0.38 18.21
CA THR A 107 14.72 -0.25 17.91
C THR A 107 14.88 -1.55 17.13
N ARG A 108 15.86 -1.67 16.23
CA ARG A 108 16.20 -2.94 15.56
C ARG A 108 16.53 -4.05 16.56
N LEU A 109 17.28 -3.72 17.62
CA LEU A 109 17.71 -4.69 18.63
C LEU A 109 16.55 -5.27 19.46
N MET A 110 15.38 -4.62 19.46
CA MET A 110 14.20 -5.04 20.22
C MET A 110 13.51 -6.29 19.63
N ASP A 111 13.80 -6.67 18.38
CA ASP A 111 13.05 -7.69 17.62
C ASP A 111 11.52 -7.45 17.70
N ALA A 112 11.10 -6.24 17.35
CA ALA A 112 9.70 -5.82 17.46
C ALA A 112 8.77 -6.70 16.61
N LYS A 113 7.73 -7.25 17.24
CA LYS A 113 6.76 -8.15 16.61
C LYS A 113 5.71 -7.41 15.78
N ASP A 114 5.46 -6.16 16.12
CA ASP A 114 4.42 -5.32 15.53
C ASP A 114 4.84 -3.84 15.53
N LEU A 115 4.20 -3.06 14.66
CA LEU A 115 4.48 -1.63 14.49
C LEU A 115 4.31 -0.82 15.78
N LYS A 116 3.32 -1.17 16.60
CA LYS A 116 3.00 -0.45 17.84
C LYS A 116 4.10 -0.63 18.87
N SER A 117 4.62 -1.84 19.00
CA SER A 117 5.76 -2.18 19.86
C SER A 117 7.02 -1.43 19.43
N ALA A 118 7.32 -1.40 18.12
CA ALA A 118 8.43 -0.64 17.57
C ALA A 118 8.30 0.87 17.85
N LEU A 119 7.14 1.46 17.57
CA LEU A 119 6.88 2.89 17.81
C LEU A 119 7.02 3.24 19.30
N ALA A 120 6.42 2.46 20.19
CA ALA A 120 6.48 2.70 21.63
C ALA A 120 7.92 2.65 22.16
N HIS A 121 8.73 1.71 21.65
CA HIS A 121 10.14 1.63 22.02
C HIS A 121 10.94 2.83 21.50
N SER A 122 10.81 3.17 20.21
CA SER A 122 11.49 4.32 19.60
C SER A 122 11.20 5.62 20.37
N MET A 123 9.92 5.86 20.71
CA MET A 123 9.52 7.04 21.47
C MET A 123 10.14 7.08 22.87
N LYS A 124 10.17 5.94 23.58
CA LYS A 124 10.81 5.84 24.90
C LYS A 124 12.31 6.12 24.81
N TYR A 125 12.96 5.59 23.78
CA TYR A 125 14.38 5.82 23.55
C TYR A 125 14.70 7.29 23.26
N GLU A 126 13.93 7.95 22.38
CA GLU A 126 14.08 9.38 22.09
C GLU A 126 13.91 10.22 23.36
N ALA A 127 12.89 9.94 24.17
CA ALA A 127 12.65 10.63 25.43
C ALA A 127 13.77 10.41 26.46
N ALA A 128 14.30 9.18 26.59
CA ALA A 128 15.43 8.90 27.48
C ALA A 128 16.71 9.60 27.00
N ARG A 129 16.92 9.70 25.68
CA ARG A 129 18.12 10.31 25.10
C ARG A 129 18.14 11.83 25.29
N THR A 130 16.99 12.51 25.21
CA THR A 130 16.92 13.96 25.49
C THR A 130 17.25 14.26 26.95
N VAL A 131 16.71 13.48 27.89
CA VAL A 131 17.03 13.59 29.32
C VAL A 131 18.52 13.34 29.59
N SER A 132 19.09 12.29 28.99
CA SER A 132 20.51 11.94 29.14
C SER A 132 21.44 13.05 28.64
N LYS A 133 21.17 13.60 27.45
CA LYS A 133 21.94 14.72 26.88
C LYS A 133 21.91 15.95 27.78
N ASN A 134 20.72 16.29 28.32
CA ASN A 134 20.58 17.43 29.24
C ASN A 134 21.32 17.19 30.57
N SER A 135 21.27 15.97 31.12
CA SER A 135 21.97 15.66 32.38
C SER A 135 23.50 15.76 32.26
N LYS A 136 24.06 15.35 31.11
CA LYS A 136 25.51 15.46 30.85
C LYS A 136 25.92 16.91 30.70
N HIS A 137 25.09 17.72 30.04
CA HIS A 137 25.35 19.15 29.90
C HIS A 137 25.33 19.88 31.26
N VAL A 138 24.36 19.58 32.12
CA VAL A 138 24.31 20.14 33.50
C VAL A 138 25.56 19.76 34.30
N ARG A 139 25.97 18.48 34.27
CA ARG A 139 27.18 18.04 35.00
C ARG A 139 28.47 18.67 34.47
N SER A 140 28.52 19.06 33.20
CA SER A 140 29.67 19.77 32.62
C SER A 140 29.70 21.26 32.95
N LEU A 141 28.62 21.84 33.47
CA LEU A 141 28.56 23.23 33.94
C LEU A 141 28.83 23.37 35.45
N GLU A 142 28.83 22.26 36.18
CA GLU A 142 29.12 22.21 37.63
C GLU A 142 30.62 22.02 37.94
N VAL A 143 31.50 22.17 36.94
CA VAL A 143 32.97 22.09 37.08
C VAL A 143 33.62 23.45 36.83
#